data_AF-A0A5P1EK86-F1
#
_entry.id   AF-A0A5P1EK86-F1
#
_cell.length_a   1.000
_cell.length_b   1.000
_cell.length_c   1.000
_cell.angle_alpha   90.00
_cell.angle_beta   90.00
_cell.angle_gamma   90.00
#
_symmetry.space_group_name_H-M   'P 1'
#
loop_
_entity.id
_entity.type
_entity.pdbx_description
1 polymer ?
#
loop_
_entity_poly.entity_id
_entity_poly.type
_entity_poly.pdbx_seq_one_letter_code
_entity_poly.pdbx_strand_id
1 'polypeptide(L)'
;MKGNSDFKDLFYWKHFIETLKDEVHIVDKLPVSREKIEPFTKAPICWSKVNYYKSDVLPLLKQHKVMYFTHTDSRLANNGPPTSVQKLRCRVNYRALKYSASIQELGATLISRMRQDGSPYIGLHLR
;
A
#
# COMPACT_ATOMS: atom_id res chain seq x y z
N MET A 1 -11.55 8.68 -13.21
CA MET A 1 -11.53 7.33 -13.80
C MET A 1 -11.10 6.35 -12.73
N LYS A 2 -11.99 5.44 -12.33
CA LYS A 2 -11.65 4.32 -11.45
C LYS A 2 -11.14 3.22 -12.38
N GLY A 3 -9.87 2.85 -12.28
CA GLY A 3 -9.35 1.71 -13.05
C GLY A 3 -9.97 0.41 -12.56
N ASN A 4 -10.16 -0.57 -13.44
CA ASN A 4 -10.64 -1.92 -13.10
C ASN A 4 -9.52 -2.86 -12.60
N SER A 5 -8.33 -2.32 -12.30
CA SER A 5 -7.20 -3.12 -11.84
C SER A 5 -7.16 -3.19 -10.32
N ASP A 6 -6.97 -4.41 -9.80
CA ASP A 6 -6.78 -4.66 -8.38
C ASP A 6 -5.29 -4.63 -8.01
N PHE A 7 -5.00 -4.66 -6.71
CA PHE A 7 -3.63 -4.60 -6.20
C PHE A 7 -2.71 -5.68 -6.78
N LYS A 8 -3.24 -6.90 -6.99
CA LYS A 8 -2.47 -8.05 -7.52
C LYS A 8 -2.14 -7.91 -9.01
N ASP A 9 -2.88 -7.10 -9.75
CA ASP A 9 -2.61 -6.84 -11.17
C ASP A 9 -1.42 -5.88 -11.31
N LEU A 10 -1.31 -4.94 -10.39
CA LEU A 10 -0.31 -3.87 -10.40
C LEU A 10 0.98 -4.25 -9.69
N PHE A 11 0.91 -5.00 -8.60
CA PHE A 11 2.03 -5.27 -7.71
C PHE A 11 2.27 -6.75 -7.49
N TYR A 12 3.54 -7.11 -7.31
CA TYR A 12 3.92 -8.45 -6.89
C TYR A 12 3.57 -8.67 -5.40
N TRP A 13 2.31 -9.04 -5.15
CA TRP A 13 1.72 -9.08 -3.82
C TRP A 13 2.42 -10.06 -2.86
N LYS A 14 2.96 -11.18 -3.34
CA LYS A 14 3.70 -12.12 -2.49
C LYS A 14 4.98 -11.48 -1.93
N HIS A 15 5.71 -10.72 -2.76
CA HIS A 15 6.86 -9.94 -2.32
C HIS A 15 6.46 -8.87 -1.31
N PHE A 16 5.31 -8.23 -1.49
CA PHE A 16 4.79 -7.24 -0.55
C PHE A 16 4.54 -7.85 0.84
N ILE A 17 3.86 -9.00 0.91
CA ILE A 17 3.62 -9.73 2.17
C ILE A 17 4.93 -10.17 2.80
N GLU A 18 5.80 -10.84 2.03
CA GLU A 18 7.07 -11.36 2.54
C GLU A 18 7.99 -10.26 3.05
N THR A 19 8.06 -9.13 2.34
CA THR A 19 8.90 -8.01 2.74
C THR A 19 8.46 -7.46 4.08
N LEU A 20 7.15 -7.36 4.36
CA LEU A 20 6.60 -6.68 5.54
C LEU A 20 6.26 -7.62 6.70
N LYS A 21 6.57 -8.91 6.59
CA LYS A 21 6.13 -9.95 7.53
C LYS A 21 6.55 -9.69 8.99
N ASP A 22 7.69 -9.03 9.19
CA ASP A 22 8.25 -8.74 10.52
C ASP A 22 7.66 -7.46 11.14
N GLU A 23 7.02 -6.60 10.35
CA GLU A 23 6.41 -5.35 10.83
C GLU A 23 4.88 -5.41 10.92
N VAL A 24 4.23 -6.10 9.97
CA VAL A 24 2.77 -6.19 9.88
C VAL A 24 2.37 -7.58 9.39
N HIS A 25 1.44 -8.22 10.09
CA HIS A 25 0.87 -9.47 9.62
C HIS A 25 -0.16 -9.20 8.52
N ILE A 26 0.21 -9.51 7.27
CA ILE A 26 -0.63 -9.31 6.09
C ILE A 26 -1.09 -10.69 5.61
N VAL A 27 -2.40 -10.83 5.41
CA VAL A 27 -3.03 -12.07 4.93
C VAL A 27 -3.68 -11.82 3.58
N ASP A 28 -3.63 -12.82 2.70
CA ASP A 28 -4.28 -12.75 1.38
C ASP A 28 -5.81 -12.84 1.47
N LYS A 29 -6.30 -13.58 2.47
CA LYS A 29 -7.71 -13.73 2.79
C LYS A 29 -7.89 -13.71 4.29
N LEU A 30 -9.05 -13.25 4.74
CA LEU A 30 -9.40 -13.32 6.15
C LEU A 30 -9.45 -14.80 6.60
N PRO A 31 -9.09 -15.10 7.86
CA PRO A 31 -9.26 -16.46 8.38
C PRO A 31 -10.75 -16.82 8.43
N VAL A 32 -11.08 -18.10 8.23
CA VAL A 32 -12.46 -18.63 8.19
C VAL A 32 -13.32 -18.16 9.38
N SER A 33 -12.73 -18.02 10.56
CA SER A 33 -13.41 -17.53 11.77
C SER A 33 -13.92 -16.08 11.67
N ARG A 34 -13.44 -15.30 10.69
CA ARG A 34 -13.76 -13.88 10.48
C ARG A 34 -14.36 -13.58 9.11
N GLU A 35 -14.36 -14.54 8.18
CA GLU A 35 -14.88 -14.33 6.82
C GLU A 35 -16.38 -13.95 6.78
N LYS A 36 -17.18 -14.47 7.72
CA LYS A 36 -18.62 -14.19 7.82
C LYS A 36 -18.97 -12.91 8.58
N ILE A 37 -17.97 -12.21 9.13
CA ILE A 37 -18.21 -10.98 9.89
C ILE A 37 -18.37 -9.83 8.90
N GLU A 38 -19.55 -9.20 8.91
CA GLU A 38 -19.80 -7.98 8.15
C GLU A 38 -18.83 -6.86 8.58
N PRO A 39 -17.99 -6.32 7.67
CA PRO A 39 -17.01 -5.32 8.01
C PRO A 39 -17.67 -4.01 8.49
N PHE A 40 -17.23 -3.50 9.64
CA PHE A 40 -17.61 -2.14 10.03
C PHE A 40 -16.91 -1.13 9.12
N THR A 41 -17.70 -0.38 8.35
CA THR A 41 -17.18 0.60 7.41
C THR A 41 -16.88 1.92 8.11
N LYS A 42 -15.66 2.45 7.92
CA LYS A 42 -15.25 3.74 8.49
C LYS A 42 -14.45 4.53 7.47
N ALA A 43 -14.84 5.78 7.23
CA ALA A 43 -13.95 6.75 6.58
C ALA A 43 -13.00 7.33 7.65
N PRO A 44 -11.67 7.17 7.54
CA PRO A 44 -10.72 7.82 8.44
C PRO A 44 -10.78 9.35 8.28
N ILE A 45 -10.48 10.08 9.36
CA ILE A 45 -10.34 11.53 9.27
C ILE A 45 -9.07 11.86 8.46
N CYS A 46 -9.20 12.72 7.46
CA CYS A 46 -8.08 13.23 6.66
C CYS A 46 -7.01 13.88 7.55
N TRP A 47 -5.74 13.60 7.26
CA TRP A 47 -4.59 14.17 8.00
C TRP A 47 -4.61 13.88 9.50
N SER A 48 -5.26 12.78 9.90
CA SER A 48 -5.30 12.34 11.28
C SER A 48 -3.90 11.99 11.80
N LYS A 49 -3.65 12.32 13.07
CA LYS A 49 -2.42 11.93 13.77
C LYS A 49 -2.49 10.47 14.22
N VAL A 50 -1.36 9.87 14.56
CA VAL A 50 -1.31 8.48 15.07
C VAL A 50 -2.23 8.25 16.28
N ASN A 51 -2.42 9.26 17.14
CA ASN A 51 -3.30 9.15 18.29
C ASN A 51 -4.76 8.89 17.92
N TYR A 52 -5.26 9.41 16.79
CA TYR A 52 -6.61 9.10 16.30
C TYR A 52 -6.80 7.60 16.07
N TYR A 53 -5.80 6.94 15.47
CA TYR A 53 -5.87 5.50 15.23
C TYR A 53 -5.83 4.70 16.54
N LYS A 54 -5.13 5.20 17.56
CA LYS A 54 -5.02 4.53 18.87
C LYS A 54 -6.26 4.73 19.74
N SER A 55 -6.81 5.95 19.77
CA SER A 55 -7.88 6.33 20.69
C SER A 55 -9.27 6.11 20.11
N ASP A 56 -9.45 6.32 18.80
CA ASP A 56 -10.77 6.29 18.17
C ASP A 56 -10.97 5.02 17.34
N VAL A 57 -9.98 4.67 16.51
CA VAL A 57 -10.11 3.57 15.54
C VAL A 57 -9.89 2.20 16.20
N LEU A 58 -8.88 2.07 17.05
CA LEU A 58 -8.55 0.80 17.70
C LEU A 58 -9.69 0.24 18.57
N PRO A 59 -10.41 1.03 19.38
CA PRO A 59 -11.56 0.52 20.13
C PRO A 59 -12.66 -0.02 19.21
N LEU A 60 -12.97 0.69 18.12
CA LEU A 60 -13.94 0.24 17.12
C LEU A 60 -13.49 -1.07 16.45
N LEU A 61 -12.21 -1.21 16.12
CA LEU A 61 -11.67 -2.45 15.56
C LEU A 61 -11.79 -3.62 16.56
N LYS A 62 -11.50 -3.37 17.84
CA LYS A 62 -11.65 -4.38 18.90
C LYS A 62 -13.11 -4.80 19.11
N GLN A 63 -14.06 -3.88 18.95
CA GLN A 63 -15.49 -4.14 19.06
C GLN A 63 -16.00 -4.95 17.85
N HIS A 64 -15.74 -4.49 16.63
CA HIS A 64 -16.31 -5.06 15.41
C HIS A 64 -15.50 -6.23 14.81
N LYS A 65 -14.25 -6.44 15.24
CA LYS A 65 -13.30 -7.48 14.80
C LYS A 65 -12.80 -7.34 13.36
N VAL A 66 -13.66 -6.91 12.44
CA VAL A 66 -13.36 -6.64 11.03
C VAL A 66 -13.80 -5.22 10.72
N MET A 67 -12.91 -4.47 10.06
CA MET A 67 -13.14 -3.08 9.70
C MET A 67 -12.70 -2.84 8.26
N TYR A 68 -13.52 -2.12 7.51
CA TYR A 68 -13.21 -1.70 6.15
C TYR A 68 -13.03 -0.17 6.13
N PHE A 69 -11.82 0.28 5.81
CA PHE A 69 -11.58 1.70 5.62
C PHE A 69 -12.01 2.12 4.21
N THR A 70 -12.96 3.05 4.12
CA THR A 70 -13.26 3.75 2.87
C THR A 70 -12.39 4.99 2.76
N HIS A 71 -12.15 5.47 1.54
CA HIS A 71 -11.35 6.68 1.30
C HIS A 71 -9.95 6.60 1.93
N THR A 72 -9.25 5.48 1.74
CA THR A 72 -7.88 5.24 2.26
C THR A 72 -6.80 6.11 1.61
N ASP A 73 -7.16 6.89 0.59
CA ASP A 73 -6.40 8.02 0.10
C ASP A 73 -6.30 9.16 1.12
N SER A 74 -7.20 9.19 2.12
CA SER A 74 -7.14 10.04 3.32
C SER A 74 -5.94 9.68 4.18
N ARG A 75 -4.91 10.54 4.14
CA ARG A 75 -3.57 10.23 4.64
C ARG A 75 -3.48 10.39 6.16
N LEU A 76 -2.67 9.53 6.79
CA LEU A 76 -2.00 9.88 8.05
C LEU A 76 -1.25 11.20 7.86
N ALA A 77 -1.24 12.07 8.88
CA ALA A 77 -0.47 13.31 8.86
C ALA A 77 0.97 13.09 8.35
N ASN A 78 1.41 13.91 7.39
CA ASN A 78 2.76 13.80 6.83
C ASN A 78 3.84 14.19 7.86
N ASN A 79 3.53 15.16 8.72
CA ASN A 79 4.46 15.71 9.71
C ASN A 79 4.18 15.12 11.09
N GLY A 80 5.26 14.80 11.81
CA GLY A 80 5.20 14.27 13.18
C GLY A 80 4.71 12.83 13.37
N PRO A 81 4.73 11.90 12.38
CA PRO A 81 4.56 10.49 12.73
C PRO A 81 5.78 10.00 13.54
N PRO A 82 5.60 9.05 14.48
CA PRO A 82 6.72 8.40 15.17
C PRO A 82 7.70 7.78 14.17
N THR A 83 8.99 7.72 14.55
CA THR A 83 10.07 7.21 13.69
C THR A 83 9.80 5.80 13.16
N SER A 84 9.19 4.92 13.96
CA SER A 84 8.81 3.56 13.53
C SER A 84 7.80 3.59 12.38
N VAL A 85 6.77 4.43 12.48
CA VAL A 85 5.75 4.61 11.44
C VAL A 85 6.37 5.20 10.18
N GLN A 86 7.26 6.18 10.32
CA GLN A 86 7.95 6.77 9.18
C GLN A 86 8.88 5.76 8.48
N LYS A 87 9.62 4.94 9.24
CA LYS A 87 10.45 3.85 8.70
C LYS A 87 9.60 2.84 7.93
N LEU A 88 8.45 2.43 8.47
CA LEU A 88 7.52 1.53 7.79
C LEU A 88 6.99 2.14 6.49
N ARG A 89 6.60 3.42 6.48
CA ARG A 89 6.19 4.13 5.24
C ARG A 89 7.28 4.07 4.18
N CYS A 90 8.53 4.38 4.53
CA CYS A 90 9.64 4.31 3.59
C CYS A 90 9.86 2.87 3.10
N ARG A 91 9.80 1.88 3.98
CA ARG A 91 9.95 0.46 3.62
C ARG A 91 8.87 0.01 2.64
N VAL A 92 7.62 0.39 2.89
CA VAL A 92 6.50 0.12 1.98
C VAL A 92 6.76 0.73 0.60
N ASN A 93 7.04 2.03 0.54
CA ASN A 93 7.17 2.75 -0.74
C ASN A 93 8.40 2.35 -1.56
N TYR A 94 9.54 2.09 -0.93
CA TYR A 94 10.81 1.86 -1.64
C TYR A 94 11.21 0.40 -1.76
N ARG A 95 10.63 -0.51 -0.95
CA ARG A 95 11.06 -1.92 -0.89
C ARG A 95 9.92 -2.90 -1.12
N ALA A 96 8.77 -2.71 -0.47
CA ALA A 96 7.67 -3.67 -0.54
C ALA A 96 6.81 -3.52 -1.80
N LEU A 97 6.55 -2.28 -2.24
CA LEU A 97 5.80 -2.02 -3.47
C LEU A 97 6.70 -2.26 -4.69
N LYS A 98 6.63 -3.48 -5.22
CA LYS A 98 7.26 -3.89 -6.47
C LYS A 98 6.18 -4.14 -7.50
N TYR A 99 6.30 -3.54 -8.69
CA TYR A 99 5.36 -3.80 -9.78
C TYR A 99 5.30 -5.28 -10.16
N SER A 100 4.19 -5.71 -10.73
CA SER A 100 4.04 -7.05 -11.31
C SER A 100 5.05 -7.30 -12.42
N ALA A 101 5.40 -8.57 -12.67
CA ALA A 101 6.44 -8.94 -13.63
C ALA A 101 6.16 -8.37 -15.02
N SER A 102 4.92 -8.42 -15.49
CA SER A 102 4.51 -7.87 -16.79
C SER A 102 4.80 -6.38 -16.92
N ILE A 103 4.53 -5.58 -15.89
CA ILE A 103 4.82 -4.14 -15.88
C ILE A 103 6.34 -3.89 -15.86
N GLN A 104 7.09 -4.67 -15.08
CA GLN A 104 8.55 -4.55 -15.03
C GLN A 104 9.21 -4.91 -16.37
N GLU A 105 8.75 -5.99 -17.01
CA GLU A 105 9.22 -6.43 -18.32
C GLU A 105 8.92 -5.40 -19.41
N LEU A 106 7.72 -4.80 -19.38
CA LEU A 106 7.36 -3.72 -20.28
C LEU A 106 8.29 -2.51 -20.08
N GLY A 107 8.53 -2.10 -18.83
CA GLY A 107 9.45 -1.02 -18.51
C GLY A 107 10.89 -1.31 -18.95
N ALA A 108 11.37 -2.53 -18.73
CA ALA A 108 12.70 -2.97 -19.18
C ALA A 108 12.81 -2.95 -20.71
N THR A 109 11.77 -3.39 -21.41
CA THR A 109 11.70 -3.35 -22.88
C THR A 109 11.78 -1.92 -23.39
N LEU A 110 11.03 -0.99 -22.78
CA LEU A 110 11.06 0.43 -23.15
C LEU A 110 12.46 1.01 -22.98
N ILE A 111 13.08 0.78 -21.81
CA ILE A 111 14.44 1.25 -21.51
C ILE A 111 15.45 0.66 -22.50
N SER A 112 15.34 -0.62 -22.81
CA SER A 112 16.22 -1.30 -23.77
C SER A 112 16.16 -0.65 -25.15
N ARG A 113 14.96 -0.28 -25.62
CA ARG A 113 14.78 0.40 -26.92
C ARG A 113 15.34 1.82 -26.91
N MET A 114 15.12 2.57 -25.83
CA MET A 114 15.67 3.93 -25.69
C MET A 114 17.20 3.94 -25.63
N ARG A 115 17.81 2.89 -25.08
CA ARG A 115 19.27 2.71 -25.00
C ARG A 115 19.89 2.01 -26.21
N GLN A 116 19.09 1.70 -27.23
CA GLN A 116 19.58 1.05 -28.43
C GLN A 116 20.74 1.87 -29.02
N ASP A 117 21.77 1.17 -29.47
CA ASP A 117 23.00 1.74 -30.04
C ASP A 117 23.76 2.70 -29.10
N GLY A 118 23.58 2.55 -27.78
CA GLY A 118 24.27 3.34 -26.77
C GLY A 118 23.69 4.75 -26.55
N SER A 119 22.51 5.02 -27.07
CA SER A 119 21.87 6.35 -26.98
C SER A 119 21.49 6.69 -25.52
N PRO A 120 21.91 7.85 -24.97
CA PRO A 120 21.45 8.29 -23.66
C PRO A 120 19.98 8.75 -23.72
N TYR A 121 19.28 8.70 -22.59
CA TYR A 121 17.93 9.24 -22.48
C TYR A 121 17.75 10.06 -21.19
N ILE A 122 16.76 10.95 -21.19
CA ILE A 122 16.30 11.70 -20.03
C ILE A 122 14.87 11.28 -19.67
N GLY A 123 14.62 11.01 -18.39
CA GLY A 123 13.29 10.79 -17.86
C GLY A 123 12.78 12.07 -17.20
N LEU A 124 11.74 12.68 -17.77
CA LEU A 124 11.09 13.87 -17.22
C LEU A 124 9.64 13.53 -16.82
N HIS A 125 9.32 13.72 -15.54
CA HIS A 125 7.95 13.59 -15.05
C HIS A 125 7.39 15.00 -14.80
N LEU A 126 6.51 15.45 -15.70
CA LEU A 126 5.75 16.69 -15.56
C LEU A 126 4.38 16.34 -14.97
N ARG A 127 4.02 17.02 -13.88
CA ARG A 127 2.79 16.78 -13.15
C ARG A 127 1.66 17.68 -13.63
#